data_AF-A0A7S2UGE1-F1
#
_entry.id   AF-A0A7S2UGE1-F1
#
_cell.length_a   1.000
_cell.length_b   1.000
_cell.length_c   1.000
_cell.angle_alpha   90.00
_cell.angle_beta   90.00
_cell.angle_gamma   90.00
#
_symmetry.space_group_name_H-M   'P 1'
#
loop_
_entity.id
_entity.type
_entity.pdbx_description
1 polymer ?
#
loop_
_entity_poly.entity_id
_entity_poly.type
_entity_poly.pdbx_seq_one_letter_code
_entity_poly.pdbx_strand_id
1 'polypeptide(L)'
;MPNVKQFVKGGEAQEYHNVEVTFVATSKQAVLILSFGNEKDDVADFEVERVDLRPYDTGSTQDLHALLVDKGFQRKSKEELQQFRQEFDRQAAKDQERNRIRQEGYLEFYQNERLQQRLEAEQQQHKMDDEHDDYYNDSDDDYEDEEEEDDDFFSDDYGFGEVRDEL
;
A
#
# COMPACT_ATOMS: atom_id res chain seq x y z
N MET A 1 -16.42 6.05 -20.79
CA MET A 1 -15.80 4.74 -21.06
C MET A 1 -16.08 3.67 -20.01
N PRO A 2 -17.32 3.50 -19.49
CA PRO A 2 -17.62 2.40 -18.57
C PRO A 2 -17.57 1.02 -19.25
N ASN A 3 -18.12 0.86 -20.46
CA ASN A 3 -18.24 -0.45 -21.10
C ASN A 3 -16.87 -0.98 -21.52
N VAL A 4 -16.04 -0.13 -22.12
CA VAL A 4 -14.65 -0.48 -22.46
C VAL A 4 -13.83 -0.77 -21.19
N LYS A 5 -14.01 0.00 -20.12
CA LYS A 5 -13.33 -0.27 -18.85
C LYS A 5 -13.77 -1.60 -18.23
N GLN A 6 -15.07 -1.93 -18.30
CA GLN A 6 -15.58 -3.19 -17.81
C GLN A 6 -15.04 -4.37 -18.61
N PHE A 7 -15.03 -4.27 -19.93
CA PHE A 7 -14.45 -5.30 -20.81
C PHE A 7 -12.96 -5.56 -20.49
N VAL A 8 -12.20 -4.48 -20.29
CA VAL A 8 -10.75 -4.56 -20.04
C VAL A 8 -10.44 -4.99 -18.60
N LYS A 9 -11.07 -4.35 -17.59
CA LYS A 9 -10.83 -4.66 -16.16
C LYS A 9 -11.54 -5.92 -15.69
N GLY A 10 -12.63 -6.31 -16.34
CA GLY A 10 -13.36 -7.55 -16.08
C GLY A 10 -12.65 -8.79 -16.62
N GLY A 11 -11.54 -8.60 -17.35
CA GLY A 11 -10.73 -9.71 -17.89
C GLY A 11 -11.28 -10.30 -19.19
N GLU A 12 -12.35 -9.76 -19.77
CA GLU A 12 -12.94 -10.26 -21.02
C GLU A 12 -11.97 -10.14 -22.21
N ALA A 13 -11.13 -9.10 -22.22
CA ALA A 13 -10.07 -8.94 -23.21
C ALA A 13 -9.00 -10.05 -23.14
N GLN A 14 -8.71 -10.56 -21.93
CA GLN A 14 -7.70 -11.61 -21.72
C GLN A 14 -8.18 -12.99 -22.17
N GLU A 15 -9.46 -13.12 -22.51
CA GLU A 15 -10.01 -14.34 -23.09
C GLU A 15 -9.55 -14.60 -24.52
N TYR A 16 -8.85 -13.65 -25.15
CA TYR A 16 -8.35 -13.77 -26.51
C TYR A 16 -6.87 -14.12 -26.53
N HIS A 17 -6.44 -14.88 -27.54
CA HIS A 17 -5.03 -15.16 -27.78
C HIS A 17 -4.32 -13.91 -28.33
N ASN A 18 -3.05 -13.73 -27.95
CA ASN A 18 -2.18 -12.63 -28.42
C ASN A 18 -2.76 -11.23 -28.14
N VAL A 19 -3.56 -11.11 -27.08
CA VAL A 19 -4.08 -9.82 -26.60
C VAL A 19 -3.41 -9.50 -25.27
N GLU A 20 -2.70 -8.37 -25.23
CA GLU A 20 -2.15 -7.78 -24.02
C GLU A 20 -2.90 -6.50 -23.67
N VAL A 21 -3.14 -6.30 -22.37
CA VAL A 21 -3.80 -5.11 -21.84
C VAL A 21 -2.79 -4.29 -21.05
N THR A 22 -2.52 -3.08 -21.51
CA THR A 22 -1.66 -2.12 -20.80
C THR A 22 -2.48 -0.92 -20.32
N PHE A 23 -2.30 -0.56 -19.04
CA PHE A 23 -2.98 0.59 -18.44
C PHE A 23 -2.04 1.80 -18.40
N VAL A 24 -2.26 2.76 -19.29
CA VAL A 24 -1.50 4.01 -19.33
C VAL A 24 -2.18 5.06 -18.44
N ALA A 25 -1.58 5.39 -17.30
CA ALA A 25 -2.16 6.25 -16.26
C ALA A 25 -2.62 7.63 -16.77
N THR A 26 -1.94 8.18 -17.79
CA THR A 26 -2.18 9.53 -18.31
C THR A 26 -3.22 9.58 -19.43
N SER A 27 -3.57 8.44 -20.03
CA SER A 27 -4.48 8.40 -21.18
C SER A 27 -5.94 8.26 -20.74
N LYS A 28 -6.78 9.19 -21.17
CA LYS A 28 -8.25 9.05 -21.09
C LYS A 28 -8.83 8.32 -22.31
N GLN A 29 -8.00 7.87 -23.24
CA GLN A 29 -8.41 7.19 -24.46
C GLN A 29 -8.02 5.72 -24.40
N ALA A 30 -8.96 4.85 -24.74
CA ALA A 30 -8.74 3.43 -24.91
C ALA A 30 -8.52 3.16 -26.39
N VAL A 31 -7.44 2.46 -26.70
CA VAL A 31 -6.99 2.21 -28.07
C VAL A 31 -6.57 0.77 -28.17
N LEU A 32 -7.04 0.08 -29.22
CA LEU A 32 -6.52 -1.21 -29.62
C LEU A 32 -5.37 -0.98 -30.60
N ILE A 33 -4.21 -1.51 -30.27
CA ILE A 33 -3.01 -1.42 -31.09
C ILE A 33 -2.72 -2.82 -31.61
N LEU A 34 -2.70 -2.98 -32.94
CA LEU A 34 -2.30 -4.22 -33.60
C LEU A 34 -0.83 -4.07 -33.97
N SER A 35 0.02 -4.79 -33.26
CA SER A 35 1.44 -4.93 -33.58
C SER A 35 1.72 -6.30 -34.19
N PHE A 36 2.67 -6.34 -35.12
CA PHE A 36 3.28 -7.59 -35.56
C PHE A 36 4.69 -7.64 -34.98
N GLY A 37 4.89 -8.53 -34.01
CA GLY A 37 6.20 -8.87 -33.45
C GLY A 37 6.59 -10.28 -33.88
N ASN A 38 7.83 -10.44 -34.35
CA ASN A 38 8.44 -11.76 -34.41
C ASN A 38 9.12 -11.99 -33.07
N GLU A 39 8.71 -13.04 -32.36
CA GLU A 39 9.27 -13.47 -31.05
C GLU A 39 10.80 -13.75 -31.08
N LYS A 40 11.43 -13.68 -32.26
CA LYS A 40 12.84 -14.03 -32.50
C LYS A 40 13.76 -12.87 -32.87
N ASP A 41 13.24 -11.70 -33.18
CA ASP A 41 14.07 -10.56 -33.56
C ASP A 41 13.77 -9.39 -32.62
N ASP A 42 14.79 -8.83 -31.97
CA ASP A 42 14.76 -7.59 -31.16
C ASP A 42 14.40 -6.34 -32.00
N VAL A 43 13.64 -6.52 -33.08
CA VAL A 43 13.14 -5.46 -33.95
C VAL A 43 11.83 -4.99 -33.32
N ALA A 44 11.85 -3.74 -32.88
CA ALA A 44 10.72 -3.06 -32.24
C ALA A 44 9.39 -3.40 -32.93
N ASP A 45 8.41 -3.80 -32.12
CA ASP A 45 7.04 -4.09 -32.53
C ASP A 45 6.56 -3.06 -33.54
N PHE A 46 6.31 -3.50 -34.77
CA PHE A 46 5.82 -2.59 -35.81
C PHE A 46 4.31 -2.43 -35.60
N GLU A 47 3.88 -1.25 -35.16
CA GLU A 47 2.46 -0.89 -35.07
C GLU A 47 1.88 -0.86 -36.48
N VAL A 48 0.97 -1.80 -36.77
CA VAL A 48 0.32 -1.94 -38.08
C VAL A 48 -1.00 -1.18 -38.10
N GLU A 49 -1.76 -1.22 -37.02
CA GLU A 49 -3.06 -0.55 -36.98
C GLU A 49 -3.40 -0.05 -35.57
N ARG A 50 -4.03 1.12 -35.52
CA ARG A 50 -4.52 1.76 -34.30
C ARG A 50 -6.02 2.00 -34.40
N VAL A 51 -6.79 1.35 -33.54
CA VAL A 51 -8.25 1.49 -33.50
C VAL A 51 -8.67 2.20 -32.22
N ASP A 52 -9.39 3.32 -32.37
CA ASP A 52 -9.98 4.03 -31.24
C ASP A 52 -11.19 3.27 -30.71
N LEU A 53 -11.21 2.96 -29.40
CA LEU A 53 -12.28 2.21 -28.76
C LEU A 53 -13.39 3.11 -28.20
N ARG A 54 -13.24 4.44 -28.24
CA ARG A 54 -14.28 5.37 -27.78
C ARG A 54 -15.66 5.15 -28.43
N PRO A 55 -15.78 4.86 -29.74
CA PRO A 55 -17.08 4.63 -30.38
C PRO A 55 -17.83 3.39 -29.84
N TYR A 56 -17.09 2.43 -29.29
CA TYR A 56 -17.64 1.18 -28.75
C TYR A 56 -18.12 1.34 -27.31
N ASP A 57 -17.89 2.49 -26.68
CA ASP A 57 -18.33 2.75 -25.31
C ASP A 57 -19.84 2.95 -25.20
N THR A 58 -20.48 3.49 -26.23
CA THR A 58 -21.94 3.71 -26.24
C THR A 58 -22.73 2.44 -26.54
N GLY A 59 -22.06 1.40 -27.06
CA GLY A 59 -22.64 0.10 -27.38
C GLY A 59 -22.54 -0.90 -26.24
N SER A 60 -22.78 -2.17 -26.55
CA SER A 60 -22.61 -3.27 -25.58
C SER A 60 -21.18 -3.80 -25.62
N THR A 61 -20.76 -4.54 -24.58
CA THR A 61 -19.47 -5.25 -24.64
C THR A 61 -19.39 -6.26 -25.80
N GLN A 62 -20.54 -6.68 -26.37
CA GLN A 62 -20.56 -7.53 -27.55
C GLN A 62 -19.95 -6.84 -28.78
N ASP A 63 -20.02 -5.52 -28.89
CA ASP A 63 -19.43 -4.79 -30.02
C ASP A 63 -17.89 -4.84 -29.96
N LEU A 64 -17.32 -4.86 -28.76
CA LEU A 64 -15.89 -5.06 -28.54
C LEU A 64 -15.47 -6.50 -28.85
N HIS A 65 -16.28 -7.48 -28.44
CA HIS A 65 -16.04 -8.88 -28.82
C HIS A 65 -16.08 -9.08 -30.34
N ALA A 66 -17.05 -8.46 -31.02
CA ALA A 66 -17.17 -8.50 -32.47
C ALA A 66 -15.97 -7.84 -33.14
N LEU A 67 -15.50 -6.69 -32.63
CA LEU A 67 -14.28 -6.03 -33.12
C LEU A 67 -13.07 -6.95 -33.05
N LEU A 68 -12.85 -7.63 -31.92
CA LEU A 68 -11.70 -8.53 -31.78
C LEU A 68 -11.79 -9.73 -32.74
N VAL A 69 -12.98 -10.29 -32.92
CA VAL A 69 -13.19 -11.38 -33.89
C VAL A 69 -12.98 -10.89 -35.33
N ASP A 70 -13.45 -9.70 -35.68
CA ASP A 70 -13.26 -9.07 -36.99
C ASP A 70 -11.77 -8.81 -37.29
N LYS A 71 -11.01 -8.42 -36.26
CA LYS A 71 -9.55 -8.28 -36.31
C LYS A 71 -8.79 -9.61 -36.32
N GLY A 72 -9.49 -10.75 -36.25
CA GLY A 72 -8.90 -12.09 -36.36
C GLY A 72 -8.38 -12.67 -35.05
N PHE A 73 -8.67 -12.03 -33.90
CA PHE A 73 -8.31 -12.59 -32.60
C PHE A 73 -9.19 -13.81 -32.28
N GLN A 74 -8.55 -14.89 -31.84
CA GLN A 74 -9.24 -16.13 -31.46
C GLN A 74 -9.52 -16.12 -29.96
N ARG A 75 -10.76 -16.49 -29.57
CA ARG A 75 -11.08 -16.74 -28.16
C ARG A 75 -10.45 -18.05 -27.72
N LYS A 76 -9.86 -18.02 -26.53
CA LYS A 76 -9.38 -19.19 -25.81
C LYS A 76 -10.52 -20.18 -25.57
N SER A 77 -10.18 -21.46 -25.56
CA SER A 77 -11.15 -22.51 -25.21
C SER A 77 -11.60 -22.37 -23.75
N LYS A 78 -12.75 -22.97 -23.40
CA LYS A 78 -13.24 -22.97 -22.01
C LYS A 78 -12.24 -23.60 -21.04
N GLU A 79 -11.50 -24.61 -21.48
CA GLU A 79 -10.50 -25.31 -20.66
C GLU A 79 -9.30 -24.40 -20.38
N GLU A 80 -8.78 -23.71 -21.40
CA GLU A 80 -7.69 -22.75 -21.23
C GLU A 80 -8.10 -21.56 -20.35
N LEU A 81 -9.33 -21.07 -20.51
CA LEU A 81 -9.90 -20.02 -19.65
C LEU A 81 -9.98 -20.46 -18.19
N GLN A 82 -10.37 -21.72 -17.95
CA GLN A 82 -10.46 -22.26 -16.60
C GLN A 82 -9.08 -22.41 -15.97
N GLN A 83 -8.10 -22.89 -16.72
CA GLN A 83 -6.71 -22.99 -16.25
C GLN A 83 -6.13 -21.60 -15.94
N PHE A 84 -6.34 -20.64 -16.83
CA PHE A 84 -5.89 -19.26 -16.63
C PHE A 84 -6.50 -18.63 -15.37
N ARG A 85 -7.81 -18.81 -15.15
CA ARG A 85 -8.48 -18.33 -13.93
C ARG A 85 -7.93 -18.99 -12.68
N GLN A 86 -7.76 -20.32 -12.69
CA GLN A 86 -7.17 -21.03 -11.55
C GLN A 86 -5.75 -20.56 -11.23
N GLU A 87 -4.94 -20.32 -12.26
CA GLU A 87 -3.57 -19.83 -12.08
C GLU A 87 -3.55 -18.39 -11.57
N PHE A 88 -4.42 -17.53 -12.09
CA PHE A 88 -4.61 -16.16 -11.60
C PHE A 88 -5.02 -16.13 -10.13
N ASP A 89 -6.03 -16.91 -9.75
CA ASP A 89 -6.50 -17.02 -8.36
C ASP A 89 -5.39 -17.58 -7.44
N ARG A 90 -4.65 -18.59 -7.91
CA ARG A 90 -3.51 -19.15 -7.17
C ARG A 90 -2.40 -18.12 -6.96
N GLN A 91 -2.13 -17.29 -7.96
CA GLN A 91 -1.13 -16.24 -7.87
C GLN A 91 -1.59 -15.13 -6.92
N ALA A 92 -2.85 -14.70 -7.03
CA ALA A 92 -3.45 -13.73 -6.11
C ALA A 92 -3.39 -14.21 -4.65
N ALA A 93 -3.67 -15.49 -4.38
CA ALA A 93 -3.55 -16.07 -3.05
C ALA A 93 -2.10 -16.06 -2.53
N LYS A 94 -1.12 -16.37 -3.38
CA LYS A 94 0.31 -16.28 -3.00
C LYS A 94 0.74 -14.85 -2.69
N ASP A 95 0.28 -13.88 -3.47
CA ASP A 95 0.61 -12.47 -3.25
C ASP A 95 -0.05 -11.94 -1.98
N GLN A 96 -1.27 -12.37 -1.68
CA GLN A 96 -1.94 -12.06 -0.42
C GLN A 96 -1.16 -12.62 0.78
N GLU A 97 -0.70 -13.87 0.70
CA GLU A 97 0.11 -14.48 1.76
C GLU A 97 1.46 -13.78 1.93
N ARG A 98 2.13 -13.41 0.83
CA ARG A 98 3.38 -12.62 0.89
C ARG A 98 3.18 -11.27 1.56
N ASN A 99 2.08 -10.59 1.27
CA ASN A 99 1.75 -9.31 1.89
C ASN A 99 1.47 -9.48 3.39
N ARG A 100 0.78 -10.55 3.78
CA ARG A 100 0.54 -10.89 5.18
C ARG A 100 1.84 -11.11 5.94
N ILE A 101 2.74 -11.94 5.41
CA ILE A 101 4.06 -12.21 6.03
C ILE A 101 4.86 -10.92 6.19
N ARG A 102 4.83 -10.03 5.19
CA ARG A 102 5.51 -8.72 5.31
C ARG A 102 4.93 -7.86 6.43
N GLN A 103 3.60 -7.82 6.57
CA GLN A 103 2.94 -7.05 7.63
C GLN A 103 3.26 -7.63 9.01
N GLU A 104 3.20 -8.95 9.15
CA GLU A 104 3.53 -9.65 10.40
C GLU A 104 5.00 -9.42 10.78
N GLY A 105 5.94 -9.55 9.83
CA GLY A 105 7.35 -9.26 10.07
C GLY A 105 7.63 -7.80 10.44
N TYR A 106 6.89 -6.85 9.85
CA TYR A 106 6.99 -5.44 10.24
C TYR A 106 6.51 -5.23 11.68
N LEU A 107 5.37 -5.80 12.06
CA LEU A 107 4.86 -5.71 13.44
C LEU A 107 5.80 -6.34 14.46
N GLU A 108 6.37 -7.50 14.16
CA GLU A 108 7.33 -8.18 15.02
C GLU A 108 8.59 -7.34 15.22
N PHE A 109 9.08 -6.68 14.16
CA PHE A 109 10.21 -5.76 14.25
C PHE A 109 9.97 -4.62 15.25
N TYR A 110 8.82 -3.94 15.18
CA TYR A 110 8.50 -2.85 16.13
C TYR A 110 8.31 -3.33 17.58
N GLN A 111 7.75 -4.54 17.77
CA GLN A 111 7.62 -5.09 19.11
C GLN A 111 8.98 -5.40 19.72
N ASN A 112 9.89 -6.00 18.94
CA ASN A 112 11.25 -6.27 19.41
C ASN A 112 12.04 -5.00 19.67
N GLU A 113 11.94 -3.98 18.81
CA GLU A 113 12.60 -2.69 19.02
C GLU A 113 12.13 -2.01 20.32
N ARG A 114 10.81 -1.98 20.58
CA ARG A 114 10.27 -1.47 21.84
C ARG A 114 10.75 -2.26 23.07
N LEU A 115 10.83 -3.57 22.95
CA LEU A 115 11.31 -4.41 24.04
C LEU A 115 12.79 -4.12 24.34
N GLN A 116 13.60 -3.96 23.30
CA GLN A 116 15.02 -3.65 23.42
C GLN A 116 15.26 -2.28 24.05
N GLN A 117 14.52 -1.25 23.63
CA GLN A 117 14.58 0.08 24.25
C GLN A 117 14.22 0.04 25.75
N ARG A 118 13.22 -0.77 26.14
CA ARG A 118 12.85 -0.95 27.54
C ARG A 118 13.97 -1.60 28.35
N LEU A 119 14.59 -2.65 27.81
CA LEU A 119 15.72 -3.34 28.46
C LEU A 119 16.94 -2.42 28.61
N GLU A 120 17.24 -1.60 27.60
CA GLU A 120 18.32 -0.62 27.68
C GLU A 120 18.05 0.48 28.71
N ALA A 121 16.80 0.97 28.79
CA ALA A 121 16.40 1.94 29.81
C ALA A 121 16.49 1.36 31.23
N GLU A 122 16.07 0.12 31.43
CA GLU A 122 16.16 -0.58 32.71
C GLU A 122 17.63 -0.78 33.14
N GLN A 123 18.53 -1.13 32.21
CA GLN A 123 19.97 -1.21 32.49
C GLN A 123 20.59 0.16 32.82
N GLN A 124 20.16 1.24 32.16
CA GLN A 124 20.64 2.58 32.48
C GLN A 124 20.16 3.05 33.85
N GLN A 125 18.89 2.75 34.20
CA GLN A 125 18.35 3.06 35.52
C GLN A 125 19.14 2.33 36.61
N HIS A 126 19.41 1.03 36.43
CA HIS A 126 20.19 0.26 37.40
C HIS A 126 21.61 0.80 37.62
N LYS A 127 22.25 1.38 36.58
CA LYS A 127 23.55 2.04 36.72
C LYS A 127 23.47 3.38 37.46
N MET A 128 22.40 4.14 37.24
CA MET A 128 22.16 5.41 37.95
C MET A 128 21.87 5.15 39.43
N ASP A 129 21.16 4.07 39.75
CA ASP A 129 20.88 3.67 41.14
C ASP A 129 22.17 3.21 41.85
N ASP A 130 23.06 2.47 41.18
CA ASP A 130 24.37 2.07 41.73
C ASP A 130 25.34 3.27 41.90
N GLU A 131 25.28 4.31 41.06
CA GLU A 131 26.11 5.53 41.20
C GLU A 131 25.59 6.50 42.28
N HIS A 132 24.33 6.37 42.72
CA HIS A 132 23.70 7.27 43.68
C HIS A 132 23.99 6.88 45.15
N ASP A 133 24.46 5.66 45.42
CA ASP A 133 24.83 5.19 46.76
C ASP A 133 26.19 5.70 47.26
N ASP A 134 27.04 6.22 46.36
CA ASP A 134 28.39 6.73 46.71
C ASP A 134 28.40 8.22 47.10
N TYR A 135 27.27 8.94 46.98
CA TYR A 135 27.22 10.39 47.22
C TYR A 135 26.67 10.82 48.60
N TYR A 136 26.19 9.88 49.43
CA TYR A 136 25.61 10.19 50.76
C TYR A 136 26.38 9.54 51.93
N ASN A 137 27.71 9.56 51.90
CA ASN A 137 28.50 9.03 53.01
C ASN A 137 29.62 9.95 53.51
N ASP A 138 29.56 11.25 53.22
CA ASP A 138 30.44 12.26 53.84
C ASP A 138 29.81 13.65 53.70
N SER A 139 28.74 13.92 54.45
CA SER A 139 28.34 15.28 54.81
C SER A 139 27.51 15.24 56.10
N ASP A 140 28.20 14.99 57.21
CA ASP A 140 27.88 15.63 58.49
C ASP A 140 28.07 17.14 58.27
N ASP A 141 27.01 17.84 57.85
CA ASP A 141 26.99 19.29 57.92
C ASP A 141 25.69 19.72 58.60
N ASP A 142 25.87 20.21 59.83
CA ASP A 142 24.88 20.90 60.65
C ASP A 142 24.23 22.02 59.83
N TYR A 143 22.98 21.83 59.42
CA TYR A 143 22.11 22.95 59.09
C TYR A 143 21.01 23.05 60.13
N GLU A 144 21.23 24.03 61.02
CA GLU A 144 20.26 24.58 61.95
C GLU A 144 19.02 25.06 61.18
N ASP A 145 17.90 24.41 61.50
CA ASP A 145 16.63 25.02 61.90
C ASP A 145 16.48 26.52 61.61
N GLU A 146 15.80 26.86 60.52
CA GLU A 146 14.99 28.08 60.46
C GLU A 146 13.60 27.71 59.93
N GLU A 147 12.65 27.64 60.87
CA GLU A 147 11.22 27.73 60.60
C GLU A 147 10.94 29.04 59.85
N GLU A 148 10.59 28.97 58.57
CA GLU A 148 9.88 30.07 57.91
C GLU A 148 8.41 29.71 57.71
N GLU A 149 7.62 30.60 58.28
CA GLU A 149 6.17 30.60 58.42
C GLU A 149 5.45 30.61 57.08
N ASP A 150 4.24 30.08 57.14
CA ASP A 150 3.21 30.14 56.13
C ASP A 150 3.07 31.54 55.51
N ASP A 151 2.89 31.60 54.18
CA ASP A 151 2.11 32.67 53.57
C ASP A 151 1.30 32.11 52.39
N ASP A 152 0.03 31.87 52.69
CA ASP A 152 -1.07 31.80 51.75
C ASP A 152 -1.03 33.00 50.78
N PHE A 153 -0.77 32.77 49.48
CA PHE A 153 -1.16 33.72 48.44
C PHE A 153 -2.08 33.07 47.38
N PHE A 154 -3.35 33.32 47.65
CA PHE A 154 -4.50 33.37 46.77
C PHE A 154 -4.24 33.54 45.25
N SER A 155 -5.10 32.84 44.49
CA SER A 155 -5.81 33.34 43.29
C SER A 155 -5.06 33.56 41.99
N ASP A 156 -5.40 32.76 40.97
CA ASP A 156 -6.40 33.09 39.93
C ASP A 156 -6.14 32.24 38.67
N ASP A 157 -7.12 31.44 38.25
CA ASP A 157 -7.98 31.77 37.10
C ASP A 157 -7.20 31.98 35.80
N TYR A 158 -7.17 30.94 34.96
CA TYR A 158 -7.36 31.11 33.52
C TYR A 158 -7.96 29.84 32.92
N GLY A 159 -9.27 29.91 32.70
CA GLY A 159 -9.92 29.15 31.63
C GLY A 159 -9.52 29.65 30.23
N PHE A 160 -10.12 29.00 29.23
CA PHE A 160 -9.98 29.11 27.76
C PHE A 160 -9.05 28.05 27.13
N GLY A 161 -9.50 27.22 26.19
CA GLY A 161 -10.82 27.17 25.57
C GLY A 161 -11.00 25.96 24.65
N GLU A 162 -12.26 25.55 24.51
CA GLU A 162 -12.76 24.83 23.35
C GLU A 162 -12.41 25.62 22.07
N VAL A 163 -11.84 24.93 21.08
CA VAL A 163 -12.13 25.25 19.69
C VAL A 163 -12.52 23.96 18.99
N ARG A 164 -13.79 23.96 18.62
CA ARG A 164 -14.51 23.06 17.74
C ARG A 164 -14.02 23.19 16.29
N ASP A 165 -14.52 22.27 15.49
CA ASP A 165 -14.64 22.29 14.03
C ASP A 165 -13.35 21.89 13.29
N GLU A 166 -13.37 21.06 12.24
CA GLU A 166 -14.39 20.99 11.19
C GLU A 166 -14.20 19.70 10.34
N LEU A 167 -15.34 19.10 9.97
CA LEU A 167 -15.65 18.34 8.73
C LEU A 167 -14.68 17.28 8.16
#